data_AF-A0A3D8IB72-F1
#
_entry.id   AF-A0A3D8IB72-F1
#
_cell.length_a   1.000
_cell.length_b   1.000
_cell.length_c   1.000
_cell.angle_alpha   90.00
_cell.angle_beta   90.00
_cell.angle_gamma   90.00
#
_symmetry.space_group_name_H-M   'P 1'
#
loop_
_entity.id
_entity.type
_entity.pdbx_description
1 polymer ?
#
loop_
_entity_poly.entity_id
_entity_poly.type
_entity_poly.pdbx_seq_one_letter_code
_entity_poly.pdbx_strand_id
1 'polypeptide(L)' 'MKIFLITFLTILSFFTIGCSSGHYGITYNTNPIGANLVCGGQSKGYTPVTLYYTFENDNYNTV' A
#
# COMPACT_ATOMS: atom_id res chain seq x y z
N MET A 1 -33.70 23.47 15.02
CA MET A 1 -33.03 22.15 14.87
C MET A 1 -32.28 22.05 13.53
N LYS A 2 -31.43 23.04 13.22
CA LYS A 2 -30.64 23.08 11.97
C LYS A 2 -29.15 23.16 12.28
N ILE A 3 -28.80 23.91 13.34
CA ILE A 3 -27.41 24.05 13.80
C ILE A 3 -26.78 22.71 14.21
N PHE A 4 -27.52 21.84 14.91
CA PHE A 4 -27.06 20.50 15.33
C PHE A 4 -26.80 19.56 14.14
N LEU A 5 -27.59 19.70 13.08
CA LEU A 5 -27.45 18.89 11.87
C LEU A 5 -26.21 19.32 11.07
N ILE A 6 -25.91 20.63 11.06
CA ILE A 6 -24.72 21.18 10.41
C ILE A 6 -23.45 20.75 11.17
N THR A 7 -23.42 20.81 12.50
CA THR A 7 -22.26 20.34 13.28
C THR A 7 -22.01 18.84 13.13
N PHE A 8 -23.07 18.02 13.02
CA PHE A 8 -22.92 16.58 12.78
C PHE A 8 -22.31 16.28 11.40
N LEU A 9 -22.74 17.00 10.36
CA LEU A 9 -22.21 16.85 8.99
C LEU A 9 -20.74 17.30 8.87
N THR A 10 -20.32 18.32 9.60
CA THR A 10 -18.91 18.77 9.58
C THR A 10 -17.97 17.83 10.32
N ILE A 11 -18.45 17.09 11.33
CA ILE A 11 -17.63 16.11 12.05
C ILE A 11 -17.44 14.85 11.21
N LEU A 12 -18.44 14.47 10.40
CA LEU A 12 -18.39 13.28 9.56
C LEU A 12 -17.41 13.42 8.38
N SER A 13 -17.17 14.63 7.87
CA SER A 13 -16.27 14.85 6.73
C SER A 13 -14.79 14.63 7.07
N PHE A 14 -14.36 14.89 8.31
CA PHE A 14 -12.98 14.64 8.75
C PHE A 14 -12.60 13.16 8.79
N PHE A 15 -13.58 12.25 8.87
CA PHE A 15 -13.33 10.81 8.92
C PHE A 15 -13.00 10.18 7.56
N THR A 16 -13.12 10.93 6.46
CA THR A 16 -13.00 10.37 5.10
C THR A 16 -11.62 10.52 4.46
N ILE A 17 -10.64 11.12 5.16
CA ILE A 17 -9.29 11.38 4.60
C ILE A 17 -8.40 10.11 4.56
N GLY A 18 -8.85 8.98 5.08
CA GLY A 18 -7.99 7.82 5.38
C GLY A 18 -8.02 6.61 4.45
N CYS A 19 -8.63 6.66 3.26
CA CYS A 19 -8.89 5.44 2.47
C CYS A 19 -8.29 5.43 1.06
N SER A 20 -6.97 5.65 0.95
CA SER A 20 -6.16 5.19 -0.20
C SER A 20 -4.68 5.36 0.11
N SER A 21 -4.16 4.54 1.03
CA SER A 21 -2.72 4.44 1.25
C SER A 21 -2.14 3.76 0.01
N GLY A 22 -1.39 4.48 -0.83
CA GLY A 22 -0.85 4.03 -2.13
C GLY A 22 0.19 2.91 -2.03
N HIS A 23 -0.04 1.92 -1.20
CA HIS A 23 0.83 0.78 -0.94
C HIS A 23 0.08 -0.53 -1.21
N TYR A 24 0.79 -1.54 -1.71
CA TYR A 24 0.26 -2.88 -1.89
C TYR A 24 1.32 -3.92 -1.49
N GLY A 25 0.86 -5.04 -0.92
CA GLY A 25 1.72 -6.15 -0.52
C GLY A 25 1.72 -7.27 -1.55
N ILE A 26 2.89 -7.83 -1.87
CA ILE A 26 3.03 -9.08 -2.62
C ILE A 26 3.68 -10.12 -1.72
N THR A 27 3.05 -11.29 -1.60
CA THR A 27 3.61 -12.44 -0.88
C THR A 27 4.23 -13.42 -1.87
N TYR A 28 5.52 -13.67 -1.68
CA TYR A 28 6.28 -14.66 -2.43
C TYR A 28 6.39 -15.93 -1.61
N ASN A 29 5.78 -17.01 -2.09
CA ASN A 29 5.79 -18.32 -1.46
C ASN A 29 6.25 -19.38 -2.47
N THR A 30 7.35 -20.08 -2.18
CA THR A 30 7.94 -21.06 -3.09
C THR A 30 7.83 -22.47 -2.54
N ASN A 31 7.90 -23.46 -3.43
CA ASN A 31 8.03 -24.87 -3.08
C ASN A 31 9.31 -25.45 -3.73
N PRO A 32 10.34 -25.86 -2.97
CA PRO A 32 10.38 -25.86 -1.50
C PRO A 32 10.46 -24.45 -0.90
N ILE A 33 10.13 -24.37 0.39
CA ILE A 33 10.25 -23.16 1.21
C ILE A 33 11.73 -22.87 1.50
N GLY A 34 12.08 -21.60 1.72
CA GLY A 34 13.44 -21.18 2.08
C GLY A 34 14.30 -20.79 0.88
N ALA A 35 13.70 -20.48 -0.27
CA ALA A 35 14.44 -19.94 -1.41
C ALA A 35 14.79 -18.46 -1.17
N ASN A 36 16.00 -18.04 -1.53
CA ASN A 36 16.39 -16.64 -1.49
C ASN A 36 15.65 -15.86 -2.59
N LEU A 37 14.82 -14.90 -2.21
CA LEU A 37 14.13 -13.99 -3.12
C LEU A 37 15.09 -12.89 -3.58
N VAL A 38 15.28 -12.75 -4.89
CA VAL A 38 16.09 -11.69 -5.49
C VAL A 38 15.22 -10.84 -6.40
N CYS A 39 15.20 -9.52 -6.17
CA CYS A 39 14.47 -8.55 -6.99
C CYS A 39 15.44 -7.43 -7.42
N GLY A 40 15.55 -7.16 -8.72
CA GLY A 40 16.45 -6.13 -9.25
C GLY A 40 17.93 -6.37 -8.91
N GLY A 41 18.35 -7.64 -8.81
CA GLY A 41 19.72 -8.01 -8.42
C GLY A 41 20.02 -7.94 -6.91
N GLN A 42 19.05 -7.56 -6.07
CA GLN A 42 19.22 -7.49 -4.62
C GLN A 42 18.45 -8.61 -3.91
N SER A 43 19.09 -9.26 -2.92
CA SER A 43 18.40 -10.19 -2.02
C SER A 43 17.39 -9.46 -1.14
N LYS A 44 16.19 -10.01 -1.05
CA LYS A 44 15.05 -9.50 -0.27
C LYS A 44 14.67 -10.44 0.89
N GLY A 45 15.48 -11.46 1.15
CA GLY A 45 15.26 -12.46 2.20
C GLY A 45 14.83 -13.82 1.65
N TYR A 46 14.37 -14.71 2.53
CA TYR A 46 13.98 -16.07 2.16
C TYR A 46 12.46 -16.23 2.17
N THR A 47 11.93 -17.00 1.23
CA THR A 47 10.49 -17.29 1.13
C THR A 47 10.03 -18.23 2.26
N PRO A 48 8.78 -18.13 2.74
CA PRO A 48 7.77 -17.13 2.36
C PRO A 48 8.07 -15.73 2.92
N VAL A 49 7.91 -14.70 2.08
CA VAL A 49 8.11 -13.30 2.48
C VAL A 49 7.10 -12.39 1.80
N THR A 50 6.59 -11.39 2.52
CA THR A 50 5.73 -10.34 1.98
C THR A 50 6.52 -9.05 1.83
N LEU A 51 6.55 -8.50 0.61
CA LEU A 51 7.16 -7.21 0.31
C LEU A 51 6.06 -6.18 0.03
N TYR A 52 6.21 -4.99 0.60
CA TYR A 52 5.29 -3.87 0.41
C TYR A 52 5.89 -2.88 -0.59
N TYR A 53 5.10 -2.52 -1.59
CA TYR A 53 5.45 -1.60 -2.66
C TYR A 53 4.54 -0.38 -2.61
N THR A 54 5.01 0.73 -3.13
CA THR A 54 4.21 1.92 -3.42
C THR A 54 3.76 1.90 -4.87
N PHE A 55 2.57 2.43 -5.15
CA PHE A 55 2.23 2.86 -6.51
C PHE A 55 3.05 4.13 -6.78
N GLU A 56 4.27 3.98 -7.28
CA GLU A 56 4.99 5.10 -7.85
C GLU A 56 4.20 5.53 -9.09
N ASN A 57 3.74 6.79 -9.12
CA ASN A 57 3.24 7.37 -10.36
C ASN A 57 4.46 7.55 -11.25
N ASP A 58 4.85 6.50 -11.98
CA ASP A 58 5.82 6.57 -13.04
C ASP A 58 5.24 7.52 -14.11
N ASN A 59 5.49 8.82 -13.97
CA ASN A 59 5.71 9.66 -15.13
C ASN A 59 6.95 9.06 -15.79
N TYR A 60 6.72 8.10 -16.67
CA TYR A 60 7.72 7.57 -17.58
C TYR A 60 8.21 8.76 -18.41
N ASN A 61 9.24 9.45 -17.92
CA ASN A 61 10.07 10.30 -18.75
C ASN A 61 10.68 9.37 -19.80
N THR A 62 10.03 9.36 -20.95
CA THR A 62 10.59 8.89 -22.21
C THR A 62 11.94 9.61 -22.36
N VAL A 63 13.02 8.86 -22.22
CA VAL A 63 14.35 9.26 -22.68
C VAL A 63 14.46 8.89 -24.15
#